data_AF-A0AAE9YNC8-F1
#
_entry.id   AF-A0AAE9YNC8-F1
#
_cell.length_a   1.000
_cell.length_b   1.000
_cell.length_c   1.000
_cell.angle_alpha   90.00
_cell.angle_beta   90.00
_cell.angle_gamma   90.00
#
_symmetry.space_group_name_H-M   'P 1'
#
loop_
_entity.id
_entity.type
_entity.pdbx_description
1 polymer ?
#
loop_
_entity_poly.entity_id
_entity_poly.type
_entity_poly.pdbx_seq_one_letter_code
_entity_poly.pdbx_strand_id
1 'polypeptide(L)'
;MSQKYGWISACIGCVINVHAAEKPITAPTVIEQKVIQAIKDIADAPRKEWAVQISHFENEEGDITSSIEAYTPNEDRSKQWTLLRINDQIPSKKQLKKFARKKQQDADNKAKGQSYSINLKTLIKQESLQLLNENSSHARLGFQVHMEKLGDDAEGKLAGSLSYSKQHQYIETITIVNNAEFSPMFSATISELMLSLHFIKLNEAVLPQQIEMRMKGSFAYFTEIDEVSTTTYSDYRHSGKLLSE
;
A
#
# COMPACT_ATOMS: atom_id res chain seq x y z
N MET A 1 -75.79 -8.77 6.05
CA MET A 1 -75.56 -8.29 4.66
C MET A 1 -74.06 -8.06 4.55
N SER A 2 -73.25 -9.02 4.07
CA SER A 2 -72.90 -9.27 2.64
C SER A 2 -72.20 -8.05 2.02
N GLN A 3 -71.00 -8.07 1.42
CA GLN A 3 -69.99 -9.05 0.97
C GLN A 3 -68.67 -8.22 0.74
N LYS A 4 -67.46 -8.72 1.09
CA LYS A 4 -66.39 -9.32 0.22
C LYS A 4 -65.96 -8.46 -0.99
N TYR A 5 -64.71 -8.31 -1.48
CA TYR A 5 -63.41 -9.03 -1.55
C TYR A 5 -62.30 -7.95 -1.79
N GLY A 6 -60.97 -8.12 -1.77
CA GLY A 6 -60.06 -9.26 -1.67
C GLY A 6 -58.58 -8.81 -1.82
N TRP A 7 -57.68 -9.63 -1.29
CA TRP A 7 -56.30 -10.01 -1.72
C TRP A 7 -55.43 -9.01 -2.50
N ILE A 8 -54.18 -8.82 -2.04
CA ILE A 8 -52.94 -9.11 -2.80
C ILE A 8 -51.67 -9.02 -1.92
N SER A 9 -50.90 -10.10 -1.99
CA SER A 9 -49.45 -10.30 -1.87
C SER A 9 -48.65 -9.85 -0.64
N ALA A 10 -48.26 -10.87 0.13
CA ALA A 10 -47.01 -10.90 0.89
C ALA A 10 -45.81 -10.83 -0.06
N CYS A 11 -45.06 -9.72 -0.02
CA CYS A 11 -43.69 -9.70 -0.52
C CYS A 11 -42.78 -10.28 0.57
N ILE A 12 -42.56 -11.60 0.53
CA ILE A 12 -41.39 -12.22 1.15
C ILE A 12 -40.20 -11.72 0.34
N GLY A 13 -39.61 -10.61 0.78
CA GLY A 13 -38.30 -10.21 0.31
C GLY A 13 -37.29 -11.26 0.75
N CYS A 14 -36.88 -12.13 -0.16
CA CYS A 14 -35.65 -12.88 -0.01
C CYS A 14 -34.51 -11.88 0.14
N VAL A 15 -34.13 -11.56 1.37
CA VAL A 15 -32.78 -11.10 1.67
C VAL A 15 -31.84 -12.24 1.35
N ILE A 16 -31.31 -12.23 0.14
CA ILE A 16 -30.16 -13.06 -0.21
C ILE A 16 -29.01 -12.43 0.54
N ASN A 17 -28.80 -12.85 1.79
CA ASN A 17 -27.53 -12.64 2.45
C ASN A 17 -26.50 -13.39 1.60
N VAL A 18 -25.80 -12.67 0.74
CA VAL A 18 -24.54 -13.13 0.15
C VAL A 18 -23.55 -13.18 1.31
N HIS A 19 -23.64 -14.22 2.12
CA HIS A 19 -22.50 -14.65 2.90
C HIS A 19 -21.46 -15.04 1.86
N ALA A 20 -20.39 -14.26 1.77
CA ALA A 20 -19.16 -14.75 1.19
C ALA A 20 -18.82 -16.04 1.95
N ALA A 21 -19.11 -17.19 1.35
CA ALA A 21 -18.82 -18.46 1.96
C ALA A 21 -17.32 -18.52 2.22
N GLU A 22 -16.94 -18.67 3.50
CA GLU A 22 -15.56 -18.94 3.87
C GLU A 22 -15.12 -20.19 3.11
N LYS A 23 -14.19 -20.00 2.17
CA LYS A 23 -13.60 -21.09 1.40
C LYS A 23 -12.86 -22.00 2.38
N PRO A 24 -13.01 -23.33 2.31
CA PRO A 24 -12.20 -24.23 3.12
C PRO A 24 -10.72 -23.94 2.88
N ILE A 25 -9.94 -23.88 3.96
CA ILE A 25 -8.49 -23.66 3.91
C ILE A 25 -7.86 -24.86 3.18
N THR A 26 -7.69 -24.73 1.87
CA THR A 26 -6.99 -25.69 1.04
C THR A 26 -5.50 -25.38 1.04
N ALA A 27 -4.64 -26.39 0.86
CA ALA A 27 -3.21 -26.18 0.69
C ALA A 27 -2.96 -25.18 -0.47
N PRO A 28 -1.99 -24.26 -0.34
CA PRO A 28 -1.70 -23.29 -1.39
C PRO A 28 -1.30 -23.96 -2.70
N THR A 29 -1.81 -23.45 -3.80
CA THR A 29 -1.40 -23.87 -5.15
C THR A 29 0.06 -23.50 -5.42
N VAL A 30 0.66 -24.09 -6.46
CA VAL A 30 2.05 -23.76 -6.85
C VAL A 30 2.22 -22.25 -7.14
N ILE A 31 1.22 -21.61 -7.74
CA ILE A 31 1.30 -20.17 -8.02
C ILE A 31 1.17 -19.33 -6.75
N GLU A 32 0.29 -19.72 -5.81
CA GLU A 32 0.18 -19.06 -4.50
C GLU A 32 1.48 -19.18 -3.71
N GLN A 33 2.14 -20.34 -3.71
CA GLN A 33 3.45 -20.52 -3.08
C GLN A 33 4.53 -19.59 -3.67
N LYS A 34 4.56 -19.46 -5.01
CA LYS A 34 5.48 -18.54 -5.69
C LYS A 34 5.22 -17.08 -5.32
N VAL A 35 3.94 -16.70 -5.19
CA VAL A 35 3.55 -15.36 -4.77
C VAL A 35 3.92 -15.10 -3.31
N ILE A 36 3.70 -16.07 -2.41
CA ILE A 36 4.14 -15.99 -1.01
C ILE A 36 5.65 -15.75 -0.91
N GLN A 37 6.44 -16.46 -1.72
CA GLN A 37 7.88 -16.22 -1.80
C GLN A 37 8.20 -14.81 -2.33
N ALA A 38 7.52 -14.34 -3.38
CA ALA A 38 7.73 -12.98 -3.89
C ALA A 38 7.35 -11.87 -2.89
N ILE A 39 6.31 -12.06 -2.07
CA ILE A 39 5.96 -11.15 -0.97
C ILE A 39 7.13 -11.08 0.02
N LYS A 40 7.71 -12.23 0.35
CA LYS A 40 8.89 -12.32 1.22
C LYS A 40 10.09 -11.60 0.59
N ASP A 41 10.36 -11.79 -0.69
CA ASP A 41 11.48 -11.17 -1.40
C ASP A 41 11.40 -9.64 -1.38
N ILE A 42 10.21 -9.06 -1.56
CA ILE A 42 10.01 -7.60 -1.47
C ILE A 42 10.24 -7.08 -0.04
N ALA A 43 9.76 -7.83 0.95
CA ALA A 43 9.84 -7.44 2.35
C ALA A 43 11.28 -7.56 2.89
N ASP A 44 12.02 -8.56 2.43
CA ASP A 44 13.39 -8.86 2.86
C ASP A 44 14.45 -8.21 1.95
N ALA A 45 14.03 -7.49 0.90
CA ALA A 45 14.93 -6.79 -0.02
C ALA A 45 15.96 -5.91 0.75
N PRO A 46 17.25 -5.94 0.37
CA PRO A 46 18.33 -5.29 1.12
C PRO A 46 18.37 -3.77 0.87
N ARG A 47 17.26 -3.05 1.10
CA ARG A 47 17.08 -1.63 0.75
C ARG A 47 18.13 -0.69 1.36
N LYS A 48 18.78 -1.10 2.45
CA LYS A 48 19.86 -0.34 3.10
C LYS A 48 21.17 -0.34 2.30
N GLU A 49 21.29 -1.20 1.30
CA GLU A 49 22.46 -1.29 0.41
C GLU A 49 22.26 -0.51 -0.90
N TRP A 50 21.13 0.16 -1.06
CA TRP A 50 20.80 0.90 -2.27
C TRP A 50 20.75 2.38 -1.98
N ALA A 51 21.52 3.18 -2.73
CA ALA A 51 21.25 4.59 -2.87
C ALA A 51 20.05 4.78 -3.80
N VAL A 52 19.22 5.78 -3.51
CA VAL A 52 17.97 6.06 -4.25
C VAL A 52 17.60 7.53 -4.12
N GLN A 53 17.05 8.10 -5.19
CA GLN A 53 16.37 9.37 -5.16
C GLN A 53 14.86 9.15 -5.08
N ILE A 54 14.20 9.89 -4.19
CA ILE A 54 12.78 9.77 -3.89
C ILE A 54 12.13 11.12 -4.15
N SER A 55 11.15 11.14 -5.04
CA SER A 55 10.31 12.30 -5.30
C SER A 55 8.96 12.08 -4.63
N HIS A 56 8.55 13.01 -3.78
CA HIS A 56 7.24 13.03 -3.15
C HIS A 56 6.41 14.17 -3.72
N PHE A 57 5.15 13.88 -4.01
CA PHE A 57 4.12 14.84 -4.35
C PHE A 57 2.87 14.49 -3.57
N GLU A 58 2.19 15.51 -3.05
CA GLU A 58 0.97 15.39 -2.28
C GLU A 58 0.10 16.61 -2.57
N ASN A 59 -1.19 16.37 -2.75
CA ASN A 59 -2.23 17.37 -2.86
C ASN A 59 -3.35 16.98 -1.90
N GLU A 60 -3.36 17.61 -0.74
CA GLU A 60 -4.38 17.46 0.29
C GLU A 60 -5.35 18.64 0.16
N GLU A 61 -6.54 18.43 -0.40
CA GLU A 61 -7.59 19.45 -0.46
C GLU A 61 -7.17 20.77 -1.15
N GLY A 62 -6.19 20.70 -2.07
CA GLY A 62 -5.62 21.85 -2.78
C GLY A 62 -4.30 22.38 -2.20
N ASP A 63 -3.91 21.93 -1.00
CA ASP A 63 -2.61 22.23 -0.41
C ASP A 63 -1.54 21.30 -0.99
N ILE A 64 -0.84 21.80 -2.01
CA ILE A 64 0.18 21.04 -2.72
C ILE A 64 1.52 21.13 -2.00
N THR A 65 2.13 19.98 -1.72
CA THR A 65 3.51 19.87 -1.27
C THR A 65 4.32 18.91 -2.13
N SER A 66 5.62 19.18 -2.25
CA SER A 66 6.55 18.28 -2.94
C SER A 66 7.94 18.29 -2.32
N SER A 67 8.66 17.18 -2.45
CA SER A 67 10.08 17.11 -2.09
C SER A 67 10.84 16.18 -3.02
N ILE A 68 12.14 16.45 -3.17
CA ILE A 68 13.10 15.51 -3.75
C ILE A 68 14.16 15.24 -2.70
N GLU A 69 14.33 13.96 -2.37
CA GLU A 69 15.21 13.48 -1.32
C GLU A 69 16.14 12.41 -1.89
N ALA A 70 17.31 12.26 -1.30
CA ALA A 70 18.23 11.18 -1.62
C ALA A 70 18.58 10.40 -0.37
N TYR A 71 18.45 9.08 -0.45
CA TYR A 71 19.06 8.15 0.48
C TYR A 71 20.38 7.65 -0.09
N THR A 72 21.43 7.67 0.72
CA THR A 72 22.72 7.06 0.40
C THR A 72 23.16 6.20 1.58
N PRO A 73 23.48 4.91 1.37
CA PRO A 73 24.02 4.06 2.41
C PRO A 73 25.26 4.68 3.05
N ASN A 74 25.24 4.82 4.37
CA ASN A 74 26.34 5.40 5.14
C ASN A 74 26.32 4.84 6.57
N GLU A 75 27.49 4.62 7.17
CA GLU A 75 27.60 4.22 8.58
C GLU A 75 27.07 5.29 9.53
N ASP A 76 27.34 6.56 9.21
CA ASP A 76 26.81 7.71 9.91
C ASP A 76 25.36 7.98 9.45
N ARG A 77 24.40 7.57 10.29
CA ARG A 77 22.95 7.76 10.05
C ARG A 77 22.57 9.20 9.74
N SER A 78 23.33 10.19 10.23
CA SER A 78 23.06 11.61 9.95
C SER A 78 23.37 12.01 8.51
N LYS A 79 24.19 11.23 7.81
CA LYS A 79 24.61 11.47 6.41
C LYS A 79 23.83 10.62 5.40
N GLN A 80 22.93 9.77 5.88
CA GLN A 80 22.17 8.87 5.01
C GLN A 80 21.13 9.59 4.16
N TRP A 81 20.61 10.72 4.63
CA TRP A 81 19.50 11.43 3.98
C TRP A 81 19.88 12.85 3.62
N THR A 82 19.59 13.24 2.38
CA THR A 82 19.75 14.61 1.88
C THR A 82 18.44 15.10 1.29
N LEU A 83 18.02 16.31 1.65
CA LEU A 83 16.90 17.00 1.00
C LEU A 83 17.48 17.84 -0.15
N LEU A 84 17.11 17.50 -1.38
CA LEU A 84 17.58 18.14 -2.61
C LEU A 84 16.67 19.29 -3.03
N ARG A 85 15.35 19.11 -2.91
CA ARG A 85 14.32 20.11 -3.23
C ARG A 85 13.13 20.01 -2.28
N ILE A 86 12.46 21.14 -2.09
CA ILE A 86 11.16 21.23 -1.42
C ILE A 86 10.31 22.27 -2.15
N ASN A 87 9.11 21.91 -2.59
CA ASN A 87 8.22 22.74 -3.40
C ASN A 87 8.97 23.40 -4.58
N ASP A 88 9.74 22.58 -5.32
CA ASP A 88 10.62 22.94 -6.43
C ASP A 88 11.79 23.90 -6.13
N GLN A 89 11.94 24.34 -4.88
CA GLN A 89 12.96 25.28 -4.44
C GLN A 89 14.16 24.58 -3.81
N ILE A 90 15.32 25.25 -3.85
CA ILE A 90 16.52 24.84 -3.11
C ILE A 90 16.24 25.04 -1.61
N PRO A 91 16.40 24.00 -0.77
CA PRO A 91 16.11 24.11 0.65
C PRO A 91 17.01 25.11 1.36
N SER A 92 16.44 25.93 2.25
CA SER A 92 17.18 26.76 3.18
C SER A 92 17.93 25.92 4.23
N LYS A 93 18.95 26.50 4.87
CA LYS A 93 19.66 25.86 5.99
C LYS A 93 18.73 25.41 7.12
N LYS A 94 17.66 26.17 7.38
CA LYS A 94 16.65 25.83 8.39
C LYS A 94 15.85 24.59 7.98
N GLN A 95 15.43 24.50 6.72
CA GLN A 95 14.73 23.33 6.17
C GLN A 95 15.63 22.09 6.19
N LEU A 96 16.89 22.19 5.78
CA LEU A 96 17.85 21.08 5.84
C LEU A 96 18.03 20.56 7.27
N LYS A 97 18.17 21.45 8.26
CA LYS A 97 18.30 21.06 9.68
C LYS A 97 17.03 20.39 10.20
N LYS A 98 15.85 20.92 9.86
CA LYS A 98 14.55 20.33 10.23
C LYS A 98 14.41 18.93 9.62
N PHE A 99 14.75 18.79 8.35
CA PHE A 99 14.71 17.53 7.62
C PHE A 99 15.63 16.47 8.23
N ALA A 100 16.90 16.81 8.47
CA ALA A 100 17.87 15.89 9.07
C ALA A 100 17.40 15.41 10.46
N ARG A 101 16.90 16.32 11.30
CA ARG A 101 16.34 15.97 12.61
C ARG A 101 15.12 15.04 12.49
N LYS A 102 14.22 15.31 11.55
CA LYS A 102 13.04 14.45 11.30
C LYS A 102 13.47 13.05 10.88
N LYS A 103 14.39 12.90 9.93
CA LYS A 103 14.87 11.58 9.47
C LYS A 103 15.57 10.78 10.58
N GLN A 104 16.33 11.46 11.45
CA GLN A 104 16.91 10.81 12.63
C GLN A 104 15.84 10.29 13.58
N GLN A 105 14.85 11.13 13.90
CA GLN A 105 13.71 10.75 14.75
C GLN A 105 12.91 9.59 14.15
N ASP A 106 12.61 9.64 12.85
CA ASP A 106 11.86 8.59 12.15
C ASP A 106 12.61 7.25 12.22
N ALA A 107 13.92 7.28 12.04
CA ALA A 107 14.75 6.08 12.09
C ALA A 107 14.92 5.55 13.54
N ASP A 108 14.91 6.40 14.56
CA ASP A 108 14.89 5.98 15.97
C ASP A 108 13.53 5.39 16.37
N ASN A 109 12.43 5.99 15.90
CA ASN A 109 11.09 5.42 16.05
C ASN A 109 11.02 4.05 15.38
N LYS A 110 11.61 3.89 14.20
CA LYS A 110 11.70 2.58 13.51
C LYS A 110 12.45 1.53 14.30
N ALA A 111 13.59 1.89 14.89
CA ALA A 111 14.35 0.97 15.74
C ALA A 111 13.56 0.51 16.98
N LYS A 112 12.63 1.35 17.47
CA LYS A 112 11.73 1.05 18.59
C LYS A 112 10.42 0.38 18.17
N GLY A 113 10.24 0.03 16.89
CA GLY A 113 8.99 -0.53 16.37
C GLY A 113 7.84 0.48 16.23
N GLN A 114 8.10 1.78 16.44
CA GLN A 114 7.12 2.87 16.39
C GLN A 114 7.04 3.54 15.01
N SER A 115 7.56 2.90 13.96
CA SER A 115 7.56 3.46 12.61
C SER A 115 6.36 3.00 11.81
N TYR A 116 5.70 3.96 11.19
CA TYR A 116 4.59 3.78 10.27
C TYR A 116 5.03 3.26 8.88
N SER A 117 6.03 2.38 8.75
CA SER A 117 6.34 1.78 7.44
C SER A 117 5.32 0.70 7.08
N ILE A 118 4.79 0.71 5.84
CA ILE A 118 3.92 -0.37 5.34
C ILE A 118 4.72 -1.68 5.32
N ASN A 119 4.29 -2.66 6.10
CA ASN A 119 4.86 -4.00 6.09
C ASN A 119 3.99 -4.90 5.21
N LEU A 120 4.49 -5.29 4.04
CA LEU A 120 3.71 -6.12 3.11
C LEU A 120 3.36 -7.50 3.69
N LYS A 121 4.17 -8.04 4.61
CA LYS A 121 3.89 -9.33 5.25
C LYS A 121 2.63 -9.30 6.10
N THR A 122 2.34 -8.15 6.73
CA THR A 122 1.15 -7.97 7.56
C THR A 122 -0.01 -7.37 6.76
N LEU A 123 0.29 -6.63 5.68
CA LEU A 123 -0.71 -6.03 4.80
C LEU A 123 -1.55 -7.08 4.06
N ILE A 124 -0.90 -8.16 3.63
CA ILE A 124 -1.49 -9.22 2.81
C ILE A 124 -1.77 -10.42 3.71
N LYS A 125 -3.04 -10.78 3.88
CA LYS A 125 -3.41 -12.06 4.51
C LYS A 125 -3.10 -13.20 3.54
N GLN A 126 -1.93 -13.82 3.68
CA GLN A 126 -1.40 -14.78 2.70
C GLN A 126 -2.30 -16.02 2.53
N GLU A 127 -2.98 -16.43 3.59
CA GLU A 127 -3.96 -17.52 3.59
C GLU A 127 -5.22 -17.22 2.77
N SER A 128 -5.47 -15.94 2.46
CA SER A 128 -6.60 -15.49 1.64
C SER A 128 -6.25 -15.34 0.16
N LEU A 129 -5.01 -15.64 -0.25
CA LEU A 129 -4.60 -15.57 -1.64
C LEU A 129 -5.49 -16.45 -2.51
N GLN A 130 -6.01 -15.86 -3.59
CA GLN A 130 -6.84 -16.58 -4.55
C GLN A 130 -6.45 -16.17 -5.97
N LEU A 131 -6.19 -17.15 -6.81
CA LEU A 131 -6.00 -16.92 -8.24
C LEU A 131 -7.29 -16.35 -8.87
N LEU A 132 -7.20 -15.16 -9.45
CA LEU A 132 -8.30 -14.50 -10.17
C LEU A 132 -8.24 -14.81 -11.66
N ASN A 133 -7.04 -14.71 -12.24
CA ASN A 133 -6.79 -15.01 -13.65
C ASN A 133 -5.32 -15.40 -13.84
N GLU A 134 -5.02 -16.22 -14.83
CA GLU A 134 -3.68 -16.60 -15.23
C GLU A 134 -3.58 -16.67 -16.75
N ASN A 135 -2.48 -16.17 -17.30
CA ASN A 135 -2.10 -16.40 -18.68
C ASN A 135 -0.65 -16.93 -18.75
N SER A 136 -0.07 -16.98 -19.95
CA SER A 136 1.28 -17.50 -20.14
C SER A 136 2.36 -16.67 -19.40
N SER A 137 2.19 -15.36 -19.29
CA SER A 137 3.19 -14.44 -18.74
C SER A 137 2.89 -13.96 -17.31
N HIS A 138 1.63 -13.89 -16.89
CA HIS A 138 1.22 -13.31 -15.61
C HIS A 138 0.17 -14.15 -14.89
N ALA A 139 0.18 -14.04 -13.57
CA ALA A 139 -0.90 -14.46 -12.70
C ALA A 139 -1.42 -13.24 -11.92
N ARG A 140 -2.74 -13.09 -11.85
CA ARG A 140 -3.40 -12.09 -11.01
C ARG A 140 -4.05 -12.77 -9.82
N LEU A 141 -3.70 -12.36 -8.62
CA LEU A 141 -4.25 -12.90 -7.38
C LEU A 141 -4.97 -11.81 -6.60
N GLY A 142 -6.06 -12.19 -5.95
CA GLY A 142 -6.77 -11.38 -4.96
C GLY A 142 -6.37 -11.80 -3.55
N PHE A 143 -6.50 -10.89 -2.59
CA PHE A 143 -6.25 -11.16 -1.18
C PHE A 143 -7.06 -10.21 -0.28
N GLN A 144 -7.33 -10.65 0.94
CA GLN A 144 -7.82 -9.82 2.02
C GLN A 144 -6.70 -8.95 2.58
N VAL A 145 -7.03 -7.70 2.84
CA VAL A 145 -6.08 -6.69 3.34
C VAL A 145 -6.22 -6.58 4.85
N HIS A 146 -5.10 -6.49 5.56
CA HIS A 146 -5.07 -6.10 6.95
C HIS A 146 -4.20 -4.85 7.12
N MET A 147 -4.80 -3.72 7.44
CA MET A 147 -4.08 -2.44 7.57
C MET A 147 -4.46 -1.77 8.89
N GLU A 148 -3.76 -2.12 9.98
CA GLU A 148 -4.01 -1.61 11.34
C GLU A 148 -4.20 -0.08 11.41
N LYS A 149 -3.50 0.67 10.56
CA LYS A 149 -3.54 2.14 10.55
C LYS A 149 -4.86 2.73 10.06
N LEU A 150 -5.69 1.96 9.35
CA LEU A 150 -6.99 2.39 8.88
C LEU A 150 -8.11 2.02 9.87
N GLY A 151 -7.75 1.62 11.09
CA GLY A 151 -8.69 1.28 12.15
C GLY A 151 -9.39 -0.06 11.91
N ASP A 152 -9.97 -0.60 12.99
CA ASP A 152 -10.66 -1.90 12.95
C ASP A 152 -11.86 -1.90 11.99
N ASP A 153 -12.47 -0.73 11.74
CA ASP A 153 -13.62 -0.62 10.85
C ASP A 153 -13.25 -0.83 9.36
N ALA A 154 -11.98 -0.72 8.99
CA ALA A 154 -11.50 -1.05 7.64
C ALA A 154 -11.40 -2.58 7.40
N GLU A 155 -11.41 -3.40 8.46
CA GLU A 155 -11.27 -4.84 8.37
C GLU A 155 -12.44 -5.44 7.56
N GLY A 156 -12.11 -6.26 6.55
CA GLY A 156 -13.10 -6.80 5.60
C GLY A 156 -13.67 -5.80 4.58
N LYS A 157 -13.43 -4.49 4.75
CA LYS A 157 -13.89 -3.43 3.82
C LYS A 157 -12.85 -3.03 2.78
N LEU A 158 -11.69 -3.69 2.80
CA LEU A 158 -10.60 -3.51 1.87
C LEU A 158 -10.35 -4.80 1.07
N ALA A 159 -10.12 -4.65 -0.22
CA ALA A 159 -9.77 -5.73 -1.13
C ALA A 159 -8.44 -5.44 -1.83
N GLY A 160 -7.55 -6.43 -1.80
CA GLY A 160 -6.25 -6.36 -2.44
C GLY A 160 -6.20 -7.21 -3.70
N SER A 161 -5.42 -6.77 -4.68
CA SER A 161 -5.00 -7.61 -5.80
C SER A 161 -3.54 -7.37 -6.15
N LEU A 162 -2.88 -8.37 -6.73
CA LEU A 162 -1.51 -8.26 -7.19
C LEU A 162 -1.32 -8.88 -8.57
N SER A 163 -0.33 -8.37 -9.31
CA SER A 163 0.17 -8.94 -10.56
C SER A 163 1.52 -9.58 -10.34
N TYR A 164 1.62 -10.87 -10.65
CA TYR A 164 2.86 -11.64 -10.57
C TYR A 164 3.38 -11.97 -11.98
N SER A 165 4.61 -11.56 -12.25
CA SER A 165 5.32 -11.89 -13.49
C SER A 165 5.86 -13.31 -13.41
N LYS A 166 5.35 -14.22 -14.25
CA LYS A 166 5.80 -15.63 -14.27
C LYS A 166 7.21 -15.77 -14.84
N GLN A 167 7.56 -14.91 -15.79
CA GLN A 167 8.88 -14.88 -16.43
C GLN A 167 9.96 -14.35 -15.49
N HIS A 168 9.71 -13.19 -14.86
CA HIS A 168 10.69 -12.52 -14.01
C HIS A 168 10.60 -12.93 -12.52
N GLN A 169 9.57 -13.69 -12.18
CA GLN A 169 9.33 -14.30 -10.88
C GLN A 169 9.20 -13.29 -9.71
N TYR A 170 8.60 -12.13 -9.94
CA TYR A 170 8.33 -11.15 -8.89
C TYR A 170 6.95 -10.51 -9.05
N ILE A 171 6.48 -9.85 -7.97
CA ILE A 171 5.25 -9.06 -7.99
C ILE A 171 5.55 -7.69 -8.56
N GLU A 172 4.91 -7.33 -9.67
CA GLU A 172 5.09 -6.04 -10.34
C GLU A 172 4.24 -4.96 -9.72
N THR A 173 3.02 -5.30 -9.29
CA THR A 173 2.06 -4.34 -8.77
C THR A 173 1.20 -4.97 -7.69
N ILE A 174 0.92 -4.19 -6.65
CA ILE A 174 -0.10 -4.45 -5.63
C ILE A 174 -1.07 -3.28 -5.66
N THR A 175 -2.37 -3.56 -5.69
CA THR A 175 -3.43 -2.55 -5.61
C THR A 175 -4.38 -2.90 -4.48
N ILE A 176 -4.72 -1.91 -3.66
CA ILE A 176 -5.71 -2.01 -2.59
C ILE A 176 -6.78 -0.97 -2.84
N VAL A 177 -8.04 -1.42 -2.76
CA VAL A 177 -9.22 -0.56 -2.84
C VAL A 177 -10.17 -0.87 -1.71
N ASN A 178 -11.00 0.09 -1.32
CA ASN A 178 -12.14 -0.20 -0.46
C ASN A 178 -13.30 -0.77 -1.29
N ASN A 179 -14.04 -1.70 -0.69
CA ASN A 179 -15.25 -2.29 -1.27
C ASN A 179 -16.52 -1.81 -0.53
N ALA A 180 -16.36 -1.07 0.56
CA ALA A 180 -17.38 -0.41 1.35
C ALA A 180 -16.78 0.83 2.03
N GLU A 181 -17.62 1.75 2.50
CA GLU A 181 -17.16 2.88 3.30
C GLU A 181 -16.66 2.43 4.67
N PHE A 182 -15.60 3.07 5.15
CA PHE A 182 -15.02 2.76 6.46
C PHE A 182 -14.58 4.02 7.21
N SER A 183 -14.45 3.93 8.52
CA SER A 183 -14.07 5.03 9.40
C SER A 183 -12.73 4.74 10.09
N PRO A 184 -11.62 5.34 9.63
CA PRO A 184 -10.30 5.09 10.22
C PRO A 184 -10.15 5.67 11.63
N MET A 185 -10.95 6.70 11.94
CA MET A 185 -11.05 7.30 13.26
C MET A 185 -12.43 7.90 13.45
N PHE A 186 -12.77 8.25 14.69
CA PHE A 186 -14.02 8.89 15.02
C PHE A 186 -14.24 10.16 14.17
N SER A 187 -15.46 10.31 13.62
CA SER A 187 -15.88 11.41 12.75
C SER A 187 -15.23 11.46 11.36
N ALA A 188 -14.41 10.49 10.96
CA ALA A 188 -13.91 10.37 9.59
C ALA A 188 -14.63 9.24 8.86
N THR A 189 -15.00 9.45 7.61
CA THR A 189 -15.51 8.40 6.71
C THR A 189 -14.73 8.44 5.42
N ILE A 190 -14.20 7.30 4.99
CA ILE A 190 -13.51 7.13 3.71
C ILE A 190 -14.46 6.41 2.76
N SER A 191 -14.81 7.09 1.68
CA SER A 191 -15.69 6.57 0.63
C SER A 191 -14.92 5.97 -0.54
N GLU A 192 -13.74 6.51 -0.84
CA GLU A 192 -12.83 5.98 -1.85
C GLU A 192 -11.41 5.87 -1.30
N LEU A 193 -10.80 4.71 -1.47
CA LEU A 193 -9.38 4.49 -1.28
C LEU A 193 -8.87 3.71 -2.49
N MET A 194 -7.78 4.19 -3.08
CA MET A 194 -6.96 3.43 -4.01
C MET A 194 -5.49 3.62 -3.64
N LEU A 195 -4.83 2.52 -3.31
CA LEU A 195 -3.39 2.47 -3.06
C LEU A 195 -2.74 1.53 -4.08
N SER A 196 -1.82 2.04 -4.89
CA SER A 196 -1.06 1.26 -5.87
C SER A 196 0.42 1.29 -5.53
N LEU A 197 1.02 0.11 -5.40
CA LEU A 197 2.45 -0.10 -5.16
C LEU A 197 3.04 -0.77 -6.41
N HIS A 198 4.00 -0.11 -7.03
CA HIS A 198 4.72 -0.63 -8.20
C HIS A 198 6.14 -1.01 -7.80
N PHE A 199 6.64 -2.11 -8.35
CA PHE A 199 7.96 -2.63 -8.05
C PHE A 199 8.76 -2.87 -9.32
N ILE A 200 10.08 -2.72 -9.20
CA ILE A 200 11.06 -3.15 -10.19
C ILE A 200 11.96 -4.22 -9.60
N LYS A 201 12.46 -5.12 -10.45
CA LYS A 201 13.53 -6.05 -10.10
C LYS A 201 14.85 -5.53 -10.67
N LEU A 202 15.82 -5.22 -9.81
CA LEU A 202 17.19 -4.85 -10.18
C LEU A 202 18.14 -5.91 -9.62
N ASN A 203 18.84 -6.64 -10.49
CA ASN A 203 19.55 -7.87 -10.13
C ASN A 203 18.59 -8.83 -9.41
N GLU A 204 18.92 -9.31 -8.21
CA GLU A 204 18.03 -10.15 -7.39
C GLU A 204 17.16 -9.36 -6.39
N ALA A 205 17.25 -8.03 -6.36
CA ALA A 205 16.48 -7.22 -5.42
C ALA A 205 15.19 -6.69 -6.06
N VAL A 206 14.06 -6.91 -5.39
CA VAL A 206 12.77 -6.29 -5.76
C VAL A 206 12.59 -5.01 -4.93
N LEU A 207 12.57 -3.87 -5.61
CA LEU A 207 12.61 -2.54 -5.02
C LEU A 207 11.35 -1.76 -5.41
N PRO A 208 10.87 -0.83 -4.55
CA PRO A 208 9.75 0.02 -4.90
C PRO A 208 10.13 0.91 -6.09
N GLN A 209 9.18 1.11 -7.00
CA GLN A 209 9.31 2.02 -8.13
C GLN A 209 8.44 3.25 -7.93
N GLN A 210 7.21 3.01 -7.51
CA GLN A 210 6.21 4.05 -7.35
C GLN A 210 5.16 3.63 -6.33
N ILE A 211 4.65 4.59 -5.58
CA ILE A 211 3.51 4.44 -4.70
C ILE A 211 2.54 5.56 -5.06
N GLU A 212 1.31 5.20 -5.38
CA GLU A 212 0.24 6.15 -5.63
C GLU A 212 -0.88 5.93 -4.63
N MET A 213 -1.43 7.01 -4.11
CA MET A 213 -2.62 6.97 -3.28
C MET A 213 -3.64 7.98 -3.80
N ARG A 214 -4.90 7.56 -3.78
CA ARG A 214 -6.06 8.45 -3.87
C ARG A 214 -6.99 8.12 -2.72
N MET A 215 -7.44 9.13 -2.01
CA MET A 215 -8.37 8.99 -0.91
C MET A 215 -9.45 10.06 -1.02
N LYS A 216 -10.71 9.63 -0.91
CA LYS A 216 -11.83 10.55 -0.71
C LYS A 216 -12.64 10.17 0.50
N GLY A 217 -13.21 11.18 1.14
CA GLY A 217 -13.99 10.98 2.33
C GLY A 217 -14.54 12.27 2.89
N SER A 218 -14.88 12.22 4.17
CA SER A 218 -15.28 13.41 4.91
C SER A 218 -14.81 13.33 6.36
N PHE A 219 -14.57 14.49 6.95
CA PHE A 219 -14.35 14.68 8.38
C PHE A 219 -15.46 15.54 8.97
N ALA A 220 -16.00 15.07 10.10
CA ALA A 220 -17.09 15.70 10.84
C ALA A 220 -18.31 16.09 9.98
N TYR A 221 -18.59 15.35 8.89
CA TYR A 221 -19.65 15.59 7.90
C TYR A 221 -19.56 16.89 7.06
N PHE A 222 -18.65 17.81 7.36
CA PHE A 222 -18.60 19.14 6.71
C PHE A 222 -17.29 19.42 5.96
N THR A 223 -16.22 18.68 6.27
CA THR A 223 -14.94 18.82 5.60
C THR A 223 -14.78 17.66 4.63
N GLU A 224 -14.58 17.97 3.35
CA GLU A 224 -14.27 16.96 2.33
C GLU A 224 -12.81 16.54 2.49
N ILE A 225 -12.55 15.23 2.47
CA ILE A 225 -11.20 14.70 2.32
C ILE A 225 -11.04 14.40 0.83
N ASP A 226 -10.07 15.04 0.18
CA ASP A 226 -9.64 14.71 -1.18
C ASP A 226 -8.12 14.78 -1.23
N GLU A 227 -7.49 13.62 -1.21
CA GLU A 227 -6.04 13.49 -1.17
C GLU A 227 -5.55 12.66 -2.35
N VAL A 228 -4.55 13.21 -3.04
CA VAL A 228 -3.76 12.47 -4.02
C VAL A 228 -2.30 12.59 -3.65
N SER A 229 -1.62 11.46 -3.51
CA SER A 229 -0.17 11.44 -3.31
C SER A 229 0.53 10.48 -4.26
N THR A 230 1.76 10.83 -4.60
CA THR A 230 2.64 10.03 -5.45
C THR A 230 4.05 10.09 -4.88
N THR A 231 4.63 8.92 -4.67
CA THR A 231 6.04 8.76 -4.35
C THR A 231 6.72 7.97 -5.45
N THR A 232 7.74 8.52 -6.07
CA THR A 232 8.52 7.87 -7.13
C THR A 232 9.95 7.63 -6.67
N TYR A 233 10.45 6.43 -6.93
CA TYR A 233 11.81 6.01 -6.61
C TYR A 233 12.62 5.90 -7.90
N SER A 234 13.80 6.51 -7.91
CA SER A 234 14.64 6.66 -9.10
C SER A 234 16.12 6.61 -8.74
N ASP A 235 16.98 6.54 -9.77
CA ASP A 235 18.45 6.60 -9.64
C ASP A 235 19.03 5.57 -8.65
N TYR A 236 18.47 4.36 -8.67
CA TYR A 236 18.95 3.25 -7.85
C TYR A 236 20.41 2.93 -8.17
N ARG A 237 21.24 2.93 -7.13
CA ARG A 237 22.64 2.49 -7.21
C ARG A 237 22.95 1.58 -6.04
N HIS A 238 23.34 0.34 -6.33
CA HIS A 238 23.79 -0.58 -5.29
C HIS A 238 25.17 -0.14 -4.77
N SER A 239 25.32 -0.05 -3.46
CA SER A 239 26.57 0.32 -2.78
C SER A 239 27.20 -0.86 -2.04
N GLY A 240 26.64 -2.06 -2.12
CA GLY A 240 27.25 -3.27 -1.58
C GLY A 240 28.42 -3.73 -2.45
N LYS A 241 29.36 -4.50 -1.88
CA LYS A 241 30.30 -5.25 -2.71
C LYS A 241 29.48 -6.17 -3.60
N LEU A 242 29.75 -6.16 -4.92
CA LEU A 242 29.36 -7.24 -5.81
C LEU A 242 29.78 -8.55 -5.13
N LEU A 243 28.83 -9.40 -4.80
CA LEU A 243 29.14 -10.79 -4.49
C LEU A 243 29.76 -11.34 -5.77
N SER A 244 31.08 -11.55 -5.74
CA SER A 244 31.81 -12.21 -6.82
C SER A 244 31.17 -13.57 -7.07
N GLU A 245 30.96 -13.87 -8.36
CA GLU A 245 30.56 -15.18 -8.89
C GLU A 245 31.39 -16.34 -8.34
#